data_AF-A0A328TLL4-F1
#
_entry.id   AF-A0A328TLL4-F1
#
_cell.length_a   1.000
_cell.length_b   1.000
_cell.length_c   1.000
_cell.angle_alpha   90.00
_cell.angle_beta   90.00
_cell.angle_gamma   90.00
#
_symmetry.space_group_name_H-M   'P 1'
#
loop_
_entity.id
_entity.type
_entity.pdbx_description
1 polymer ?
#
loop_
_entity_poly.entity_id
_entity_poly.type
_entity_poly.pdbx_seq_one_letter_code
_entity_poly.pdbx_strand_id
1 'polypeptide(L)' 'MAKRFLPLLLWLTCAATAMPSVVTLAPNLTELAFAAEITPVNVSAFSDYPPAAQQIREVANW' A
#
# COMPACT_ATOMS: atom_id res chain seq x y z
N MET A 1 -28.14 -28.24 5.19
CA MET A 1 -27.79 -27.09 6.06
C MET A 1 -26.84 -26.07 5.42
N ALA A 2 -25.89 -26.48 4.55
CA ALA A 2 -24.87 -25.59 3.96
C ALA A 2 -25.39 -24.35 3.21
N LYS A 3 -26.56 -24.42 2.54
CA LYS A 3 -27.13 -23.29 1.78
C LYS A 3 -27.47 -22.06 2.63
N ARG A 4 -27.64 -22.20 3.96
CA ARG A 4 -27.92 -21.07 4.87
C ARG A 4 -26.70 -20.20 5.16
N PHE A 5 -25.49 -20.74 4.98
CA PHE A 5 -24.23 -20.03 5.21
C PHE A 5 -23.71 -19.31 3.97
N LEU A 6 -24.25 -19.61 2.79
CA LEU A 6 -23.88 -18.98 1.53
C LEU A 6 -24.01 -17.44 1.54
N PRO A 7 -25.12 -16.82 2.01
CA PRO A 7 -25.20 -15.36 2.05
C PRO A 7 -24.19 -14.72 3.00
N LEU A 8 -23.88 -15.39 4.12
CA LEU A 8 -22.86 -14.94 5.07
C LEU A 8 -21.46 -14.98 4.44
N LEU A 9 -21.16 -16.03 3.68
CA LEU A 9 -19.88 -16.16 2.99
C LEU A 9 -19.72 -15.10 1.89
N LEU A 10 -20.78 -14.83 1.12
CA LEU A 10 -20.76 -13.77 0.10
C LEU A 10 -20.57 -12.37 0.71
N TRP A 11 -21.22 -12.10 1.84
CA TRP A 11 -21.03 -10.84 2.59
C TRP A 11 -19.59 -10.68 3.07
N LEU A 12 -18.97 -11.76 3.58
CA LEU A 12 -17.58 -11.74 4.02
C LEU A 12 -16.61 -11.44 2.85
N THR A 13 -16.85 -12.03 1.69
CA THR A 13 -16.02 -11.79 0.50
C THR A 13 -16.20 -10.39 -0.08
N CYS A 14 -17.40 -9.80 0.03
CA CYS A 14 -17.67 -8.44 -0.45
C CYS A 14 -17.01 -7.37 0.45
N ALA A 15 -16.89 -7.65 1.76
CA ALA A 15 -16.22 -6.76 2.71
C ALA A 15 -14.68 -6.78 2.58
N ALA A 16 -14.10 -7.76 1.88
CA ALA A 16 -12.66 -7.90 1.71
C ALA A 16 -12.15 -7.12 0.47
N THR A 17 -12.33 -5.80 0.45
CA THR A 17 -11.66 -4.96 -0.55
C THR A 17 -10.25 -4.63 -0.06
N ALA A 18 -9.23 -5.24 -0.67
CA ALA A 18 -7.84 -4.90 -0.37
C ALA A 18 -7.55 -3.48 -0.89
N MET A 19 -7.09 -2.60 0.00
CA MET A 19 -6.61 -1.28 -0.41
C MET A 19 -5.29 -1.46 -1.18
N PRO A 20 -5.08 -0.75 -2.32
CA PRO A 20 -3.83 -0.85 -3.05
C PRO A 20 -2.63 -0.47 -2.16
N SER A 21 -1.70 -1.40 -1.95
CA SER A 21 -0.46 -1.15 -1.22
C SER A 21 0.68 -0.87 -2.20
N VAL A 22 1.17 0.37 -2.22
CA VAL A 22 2.20 0.82 -3.17
C VAL A 22 3.59 0.74 -2.53
N VAL A 23 4.55 0.19 -3.27
CA VAL A 23 5.98 0.19 -2.89
C VAL A 23 6.74 0.99 -3.94
N THR A 24 7.55 1.96 -3.53
CA THR A 24 8.40 2.75 -4.43
C THR A 24 9.83 2.25 -4.32
N LEU A 25 10.46 2.00 -5.47
CA LEU A 25 11.79 1.38 -5.52
C LEU A 25 12.91 2.38 -5.85
N ALA A 26 12.60 3.66 -6.07
CA ALA A 26 13.61 4.69 -6.27
C ALA A 26 13.17 6.01 -5.63
N PRO A 27 14.10 6.88 -5.19
CA PRO A 27 13.75 8.15 -4.53
C PRO A 27 12.79 9.00 -5.37
N ASN A 28 13.07 9.16 -6.66
CA ASN A 28 12.22 9.92 -7.59
C ASN A 28 10.80 9.35 -7.74
N LEU A 29 10.62 8.04 -7.55
CA LEU A 29 9.30 7.39 -7.56
C LEU A 29 8.54 7.65 -6.26
N THR A 30 9.24 7.72 -5.13
CA THR A 30 8.64 8.13 -3.85
C THR A 30 8.07 9.54 -3.95
N GLU A 31 8.85 10.49 -4.49
CA GLU A 31 8.39 11.86 -4.68
C GLU A 31 7.16 11.93 -5.60
N LEU A 32 7.18 11.21 -6.72
CA LEU A 32 6.07 11.16 -7.66
C LEU A 32 4.81 10.53 -7.04
N ALA A 33 4.97 9.49 -6.21
CA ALA A 33 3.84 8.88 -5.51
C ALA A 33 3.17 9.88 -4.56
N PHE A 34 3.96 10.60 -3.76
CA PHE A 34 3.43 11.65 -2.88
C PHE A 34 2.77 12.79 -3.65
N ALA A 35 3.35 13.20 -4.78
CA ALA A 35 2.75 14.20 -5.67
C ALA A 35 1.41 13.74 -6.27
N ALA A 36 1.20 12.44 -6.41
CA ALA A 36 -0.04 11.83 -6.86
C ALA A 36 -1.02 11.50 -5.71
N GLU A 37 -0.77 12.02 -4.50
CA GLU A 37 -1.56 11.74 -3.29
C GLU A 37 -1.57 10.25 -2.89
N ILE A 38 -0.56 9.49 -3.32
CA ILE A 38 -0.35 8.09 -2.96
C ILE A 38 0.68 8.04 -1.83
N THR A 39 0.28 7.54 -0.66
CA THR A 39 1.22 7.24 0.42
C THR A 39 1.74 5.81 0.28
N PRO A 40 3.03 5.61 -0.04
CA PRO A 40 3.58 4.26 -0.16
C PRO A 40 3.66 3.57 1.21
N VAL A 41 3.59 2.24 1.21
CA VAL A 41 3.74 1.43 2.43
C VAL A 41 5.22 1.10 2.70
N ASN A 42 6.05 1.09 1.66
CA ASN A 42 7.48 0.89 1.74
C ASN A 42 8.19 1.70 0.65
N VAL A 43 9.43 2.10 0.92
CA VAL A 43 10.26 2.94 0.03
C VAL A 43 11.64 2.33 -0.20
N SER A 44 12.41 2.88 -1.14
CA SER A 44 13.84 2.58 -1.29
C SER A 44 14.69 3.44 -0.36
N ALA A 45 15.94 3.03 -0.19
CA ALA A 45 17.00 3.85 0.39
C ALA A 45 17.04 5.23 -0.27
N PHE A 46 17.43 6.21 0.52
CA PHE A 46 17.53 7.62 0.11
C PHE A 46 16.19 8.27 -0.30
N SER A 47 15.05 7.65 0.00
CA SER A 47 13.72 8.28 -0.18
C SER A 47 13.41 9.23 0.98
N ASP A 48 14.09 10.38 1.01
CA ASP A 48 14.05 11.35 2.11
C ASP A 48 13.10 12.54 1.87
N TYR A 49 12.49 12.64 0.68
CA TYR A 49 11.49 13.65 0.32
C TYR A 49 10.15 13.02 -0.13
N PRO A 50 8.99 13.58 0.28
CA PRO A 50 8.82 14.62 1.31
C PRO A 50 9.22 14.12 2.71
N PRO A 51 9.34 14.99 3.74
CA PRO A 51 9.76 14.57 5.10
C PRO A 51 8.92 13.43 5.69
N ALA A 52 7.67 13.25 5.23
CA ALA A 52 6.83 12.12 5.60
C ALA A 52 7.37 10.75 5.15
N ALA A 53 8.14 10.70 4.05
CA ALA A 53 8.74 9.47 3.51
C ALA A 53 9.79 8.86 4.45
N GLN A 54 10.48 9.68 5.26
CA GLN A 54 11.51 9.23 6.20
C GLN A 54 10.98 8.30 7.31
N GLN A 55 9.66 8.32 7.55
CA GLN A 55 9.02 7.46 8.54
C GLN A 55 8.53 6.12 7.95
N ILE A 56 8.67 5.95 6.63
CA ILE A 56 8.21 4.77 5.91
C ILE A 56 9.33 3.73 5.90
N ARG A 57 8.95 2.45 6.01
CA ARG A 57 9.92 1.34 6.00
C ARG A 57 10.68 1.28 4.69
N GLU A 58 12.00 1.22 4.78
CA GLU A 58 12.90 0.94 3.66
C GLU A 58 12.92 -0.56 3.34
N VAL A 59 12.83 -0.93 2.06
CA VAL A 59 12.84 -2.34 1.58
C VAL A 59 13.79 -2.61 0.42
N ALA A 60 14.43 -1.58 -0.13
CA ALA A 60 15.36 -1.71 -1.24
C ALA A 60 16.54 -0.76 -1.05
N ASN A 61 17.75 -1.21 -1.31
CA ASN A 61 18.96 -0.39 -1.28
C ASN A 61 19.85 -0.82 -2.46
N TRP A 62 20.11 0.11 -3.39
CA TRP A 62 20.90 -0.12 -4.59
C TRP A 62 21.67 1.12 -5.00
#